data_AF-A0A7K4F578-F1
#
_entry.id   AF-A0A7K4F578-F1
#
_cell.length_a   1.000
_cell.length_b   1.000
_cell.length_c   1.000
_cell.angle_alpha   90.00
_cell.angle_beta   90.00
_cell.angle_gamma   90.00
#
_symmetry.space_group_name_H-M   'P 1'
#
loop_
_entity.id
_entity.type
_entity.pdbx_description
1 polymer ?
#
loop_
_entity_poly.entity_id
_entity_poly.type
_entity_poly.pdbx_seq_one_letter_code
_entity_poly.pdbx_strand_id
1 'polypeptide(L)'
;LGKQNGLWTVKVSNAERISELTFEVVGKEKILTVQLDKEEPYRHGEFVTISGAGIDSEFQSAIQITSTKVFFELIPEVTNEGTFSEVWQIPENLAPGTYTVLVKDDTEDVTTNFQVIYKTES
;
A
#
# COMPACT_ATOMS: atom_id res chain seq x y z
N LEU A 1 -21.26 -10.73 -4.62
CA LEU A 1 -21.22 -11.59 -3.42
C LEU A 1 -19.78 -11.61 -2.93
N GLY A 2 -19.47 -10.74 -1.96
CA GLY A 2 -18.11 -10.60 -1.43
C GLY A 2 -17.71 -11.84 -0.64
N LYS A 3 -16.46 -12.28 -0.79
CA LYS A 3 -15.90 -13.34 0.06
C LYS A 3 -15.65 -12.72 1.44
N GLN A 4 -16.46 -13.07 2.43
CA GLN A 4 -16.23 -12.64 3.81
C GLN A 4 -15.29 -13.64 4.49
N ASN A 5 -14.16 -13.14 4.97
CA ASN A 5 -13.25 -13.91 5.81
C ASN A 5 -13.88 -14.10 7.20
N GLY A 6 -13.49 -15.14 7.93
CA GLY A 6 -13.90 -15.37 9.31
C GLY A 6 -14.40 -16.78 9.59
N LEU A 7 -15.04 -16.98 10.74
CA LEU A 7 -15.62 -18.26 11.14
C LEU A 7 -16.97 -18.47 10.45
N TRP A 8 -17.06 -19.53 9.65
CA TRP A 8 -18.28 -19.93 8.97
C TRP A 8 -18.83 -21.20 9.62
N THR A 9 -20.13 -21.19 9.89
CA THR A 9 -20.85 -22.37 10.38
C THR A 9 -21.82 -22.85 9.32
N VAL A 10 -21.57 -24.06 8.81
CA VAL A 10 -22.52 -24.78 7.98
C VAL A 10 -23.41 -25.62 8.89
N LYS A 11 -24.70 -25.28 8.89
CA LYS A 11 -25.74 -25.99 9.64
C LYS A 11 -26.56 -26.86 8.69
N VAL A 12 -26.59 -28.16 8.96
CA VAL A 12 -27.43 -29.13 8.25
C VAL A 12 -28.43 -29.70 9.25
N SER A 13 -29.71 -29.67 8.91
CA SER A 13 -30.76 -30.16 9.80
C SER A 13 -31.82 -30.96 9.05
N ASN A 14 -32.38 -31.96 9.72
CA ASN A 14 -33.65 -32.57 9.37
C ASN A 14 -34.62 -32.43 10.56
N ALA A 15 -35.80 -33.07 10.48
CA ALA A 15 -36.85 -32.94 11.50
C ALA A 15 -36.42 -33.36 12.92
N GLU A 16 -35.40 -34.20 13.06
CA GLU A 16 -35.02 -34.81 14.34
C GLU A 16 -33.61 -34.45 14.80
N ARG A 17 -32.75 -33.97 13.89
CA ARG A 17 -31.35 -33.72 14.21
C ARG A 17 -30.79 -32.53 13.46
N ILE A 18 -29.90 -31.84 14.16
CA ILE A 18 -29.04 -30.78 13.65
C ILE A 18 -27.59 -31.28 13.71
N SER A 19 -26.81 -30.96 12.69
CA SER A 19 -25.37 -31.14 12.64
C SER A 19 -24.73 -29.84 12.14
N GLU A 20 -23.66 -29.43 12.80
CA GLU A 20 -22.95 -28.18 12.51
C GLU A 20 -21.49 -28.49 12.24
N LEU A 21 -20.94 -27.84 11.22
CA LEU A 21 -19.51 -27.82 10.92
C LEU A 21 -19.05 -26.37 10.90
N THR A 22 -18.07 -26.05 11.72
CA THR A 22 -17.42 -24.73 11.73
C THR A 22 -16.05 -24.85 11.07
N PHE A 23 -15.75 -23.93 10.15
CA PHE A 23 -14.44 -23.79 9.54
C PHE A 23 -14.10 -22.30 9.37
N GLU A 24 -12.82 -22.00 9.36
CA GLU A 24 -12.33 -20.65 9.10
C GLU A 24 -12.15 -20.47 7.59
N VAL A 25 -12.76 -19.42 7.05
CA VAL A 25 -12.51 -18.95 5.69
C VAL A 25 -11.44 -17.88 5.77
N VAL A 26 -10.24 -18.24 5.34
CA VAL A 26 -9.13 -17.29 5.18
C VAL A 26 -9.13 -16.81 3.73
N GLY A 27 -9.11 -15.50 3.54
CA GLY A 27 -8.91 -14.90 2.22
C GLY A 27 -7.51 -15.21 1.70
N LYS A 28 -7.22 -14.88 0.44
CA LYS A 28 -5.81 -14.83 0.02
C LYS A 28 -5.11 -13.81 0.93
N GLU A 29 -3.98 -14.19 1.53
CA GLU A 29 -3.04 -13.22 2.09
C GLU A 29 -2.71 -12.23 0.98
N LYS A 30 -3.24 -11.01 1.08
CA LYS A 30 -2.80 -9.90 0.25
C LYS A 30 -1.48 -9.46 0.84
N ILE A 31 -0.40 -9.65 0.09
CA ILE A 31 0.90 -9.12 0.50
C ILE A 31 0.95 -7.68 0.02
N LEU A 32 1.07 -6.74 0.95
CA LEU A 32 1.25 -5.34 0.60
C LEU A 32 2.62 -5.15 -0.06
N THR A 33 2.62 -4.53 -1.24
CA THR A 33 3.82 -4.31 -2.06
C THR A 33 3.94 -2.84 -2.44
N VAL A 34 5.18 -2.37 -2.59
CA VAL A 34 5.50 -1.03 -3.08
C VAL A 34 6.72 -1.09 -3.98
N GLN A 35 6.69 -0.33 -5.07
CA GLN A 35 7.79 -0.17 -6.03
C GLN A 35 7.83 1.27 -6.55
N LEU A 36 9.01 1.68 -7.00
CA LEU A 36 9.26 2.97 -7.64
C LEU A 36 9.45 2.77 -9.16
N ASP A 37 9.23 3.80 -9.96
CA ASP A 37 9.29 3.72 -11.43
C ASP A 37 10.68 3.53 -12.04
N LYS A 38 11.73 3.87 -11.29
CA LYS A 38 13.10 3.64 -11.72
C LYS A 38 14.05 3.34 -10.57
N GLU A 39 15.22 2.88 -10.94
CA GLU A 39 16.37 2.76 -10.05
C GLU A 39 16.88 4.14 -9.63
N GLU A 40 17.37 4.22 -8.39
CA GLU A 40 17.95 5.42 -7.81
C GLU A 40 19.29 5.81 -8.46
N PRO A 41 19.73 7.08 -8.36
CA PRO A 41 19.09 8.20 -7.66
C PRO A 41 18.06 8.95 -8.51
N TYR A 42 17.12 9.60 -7.83
CA TYR A 42 16.27 10.64 -8.39
C TYR A 42 16.91 12.02 -8.22
N ARG A 43 16.51 12.97 -9.05
CA ARG A 43 16.97 14.37 -8.99
C ARG A 43 15.84 15.31 -8.57
N HIS A 44 16.21 16.43 -7.99
CA HIS A 44 15.27 17.52 -7.72
C HIS A 44 14.46 17.89 -8.98
N GLY A 45 13.15 18.09 -8.80
CA GLY A 45 12.21 18.41 -9.87
C GLY A 45 11.76 17.20 -10.70
N GLU A 46 12.38 16.03 -10.55
CA GLU A 46 11.89 14.80 -11.18
C GLU A 46 10.60 14.31 -10.52
N PHE A 47 9.85 13.51 -11.28
CA PHE A 47 8.70 12.78 -10.80
C PHE A 47 9.13 11.39 -10.34
N VAL A 48 8.57 10.96 -9.21
CA VAL A 48 8.64 9.60 -8.68
C VAL A 48 7.25 9.01 -8.82
N THR A 49 7.12 7.88 -9.50
CA THR A 49 5.88 7.12 -9.50
C THR A 49 5.98 6.03 -8.44
N ILE A 50 5.07 6.07 -7.47
CA ILE A 50 4.97 5.12 -6.37
C ILE A 50 3.76 4.24 -6.65
N SER A 51 3.99 2.94 -6.88
CA SER A 51 2.92 2.00 -7.21
C SER A 51 3.02 0.73 -6.40
N GLY A 52 1.92 -0.02 -6.35
CA GLY A 52 1.90 -1.27 -5.62
C GLY A 52 0.54 -1.94 -5.64
N ALA A 53 0.44 -3.01 -4.86
CA ALA A 53 -0.75 -3.82 -4.72
C ALA A 53 -0.87 -4.34 -3.28
N GLY A 54 -2.07 -4.78 -2.92
CA GLY A 54 -2.34 -5.42 -1.64
C GLY A 54 -3.06 -4.54 -0.63
N ILE A 55 -3.37 -3.29 -0.98
CA ILE A 55 -4.19 -2.41 -0.14
C ILE A 55 -5.62 -2.98 -0.01
N ASP A 56 -6.21 -2.85 1.18
CA ASP A 56 -7.63 -2.99 1.37
C ASP A 56 -8.40 -1.72 0.96
N SER A 57 -9.13 -1.82 -0.15
CA SER A 57 -9.92 -0.71 -0.71
C SER A 57 -11.08 -0.24 0.18
N GLU A 58 -11.41 -0.98 1.25
CA GLU A 58 -12.44 -0.57 2.21
C GLU A 58 -11.94 0.51 3.19
N PHE A 59 -10.63 0.75 3.27
CA PHE A 59 -10.01 1.70 4.19
C PHE A 59 -9.31 2.84 3.46
N GLN A 60 -9.16 3.98 4.16
CA GLN A 60 -8.39 5.10 3.66
C GLN A 60 -6.90 4.82 3.87
N SER A 61 -6.18 4.56 2.78
CA SER A 61 -4.73 4.39 2.79
C SER A 61 -4.00 5.72 2.64
N ALA A 62 -2.71 5.74 2.99
CA ALA A 62 -1.84 6.90 2.83
C ALA A 62 -0.44 6.48 2.37
N ILE A 63 0.16 7.30 1.51
CA ILE A 63 1.58 7.20 1.14
C ILE A 63 2.31 8.35 1.83
N GLN A 64 3.20 8.03 2.75
CA GLN A 64 4.01 8.99 3.49
C GLN A 64 5.44 9.00 2.93
N ILE A 65 5.93 10.17 2.54
CA ILE A 65 7.29 10.36 2.04
C ILE A 65 8.03 11.21 3.06
N THR A 66 9.08 10.66 3.64
CA THR A 66 9.74 11.26 4.80
C THR A 66 11.25 11.29 4.66
N SER A 67 11.85 12.27 5.32
CA SER A 67 13.27 12.28 5.66
C SER A 67 13.44 12.83 7.08
N THR A 68 14.68 13.09 7.50
CA THR A 68 14.95 13.66 8.84
C THR A 68 14.36 15.05 9.06
N LYS A 69 13.97 15.77 8.00
CA LYS A 69 13.51 17.18 8.08
C LYS A 69 12.15 17.45 7.45
N VAL A 70 11.64 16.55 6.61
CA VAL A 70 10.41 16.79 5.85
C VAL A 70 9.47 15.59 5.90
N PHE A 71 8.19 15.90 5.75
CA PHE A 71 7.09 14.95 5.72
C PHE A 71 6.11 15.39 4.63
N PHE A 72 5.77 14.46 3.75
CA PHE A 72 4.71 14.61 2.75
C PHE A 72 3.75 13.42 2.87
N GLU A 73 2.49 13.66 2.54
CA GLU A 73 1.46 12.64 2.53
C GLU A 73 0.65 12.76 1.24
N LEU A 74 0.42 11.62 0.59
CA LEU A 74 -0.43 11.48 -0.58
C LEU A 74 -1.56 10.52 -0.23
N ILE A 75 -2.73 10.78 -0.77
CA ILE A 75 -3.88 9.88 -0.67
C ILE A 75 -3.99 9.15 -2.00
N PRO A 76 -3.65 7.85 -2.06
CA PRO A 76 -3.70 7.11 -3.29
C PRO A 76 -5.13 6.83 -3.75
N GLU A 77 -5.36 6.87 -5.06
CA GLU A 77 -6.54 6.21 -5.64
C GLU A 77 -6.29 4.69 -5.68
N VAL A 78 -7.15 3.94 -4.99
CA VAL A 78 -7.04 2.49 -4.85
C VAL A 78 -8.13 1.82 -5.67
N THR A 79 -7.75 0.86 -6.51
CA THR A 79 -8.71 0.08 -7.30
C THR A 79 -9.45 -0.93 -6.41
N ASN A 80 -10.58 -1.45 -6.89
CA ASN A 80 -11.30 -2.55 -6.22
C ASN A 80 -10.46 -3.85 -6.07
N GLU A 81 -9.34 -3.95 -6.78
CA GLU A 81 -8.41 -5.08 -6.71
C GLU A 81 -7.26 -4.82 -5.71
N GLY A 82 -7.23 -3.63 -5.09
CA GLY A 82 -6.21 -3.24 -4.11
C GLY A 82 -4.90 -2.75 -4.73
N THR A 83 -4.91 -2.34 -6.00
CA THR A 83 -3.75 -1.74 -6.67
C THR A 83 -3.80 -0.21 -6.58
N PHE A 84 -2.65 0.44 -6.52
CA PHE A 84 -2.54 1.90 -6.47
C PHE A 84 -1.35 2.40 -7.30
N SER A 85 -1.40 3.67 -7.71
CA SER A 85 -0.30 4.35 -8.40
C SER A 85 -0.40 5.86 -8.23
N GLU A 86 0.58 6.47 -7.58
CA GLU A 86 0.63 7.91 -7.34
C GLU A 86 1.91 8.53 -7.87
N VAL A 87 1.82 9.77 -8.33
CA VAL A 87 2.97 10.53 -8.85
C VAL A 87 3.30 11.65 -7.88
N TRP A 88 4.56 11.70 -7.45
CA TRP A 88 5.09 12.77 -6.61
C TRP A 88 6.21 13.52 -7.31
N GLN A 89 6.10 14.84 -7.40
CA GLN A 89 7.20 15.68 -7.88
C GLN A 89 8.12 16.03 -6.71
N ILE A 90 9.41 15.73 -6.83
CA ILE A 90 10.44 16.08 -5.84
C ILE A 90 10.60 17.61 -5.84
N PRO A 91 10.27 18.33 -4.75
CA PRO A 91 10.47 19.77 -4.68
C PRO A 91 11.94 20.16 -4.84
N GLU A 92 12.21 21.27 -5.54
CA GLU A 92 13.59 21.68 -5.86
C GLU A 92 14.42 22.11 -4.64
N ASN A 93 13.76 22.51 -3.56
CA ASN A 93 14.36 23.00 -2.33
C ASN A 93 14.59 21.91 -1.26
N LEU A 94 14.38 20.64 -1.60
CA LEU A 94 14.65 19.54 -0.68
C LEU A 94 16.16 19.37 -0.45
N ALA A 95 16.53 18.85 0.72
CA ALA A 95 17.89 18.42 0.95
C ALA A 95 18.12 17.07 0.23
N PRO A 96 19.25 16.87 -0.46
CA PRO A 96 19.59 15.56 -1.00
C PRO A 96 19.80 14.55 0.14
N GLY A 97 19.64 13.27 -0.17
CA GLY A 97 19.83 12.16 0.76
C GLY A 97 18.80 11.05 0.59
N THR A 98 18.72 10.17 1.60
CA THR A 98 17.74 9.08 1.64
C THR A 98 16.36 9.59 2.03
N TYR A 99 15.36 9.21 1.25
CA TYR A 99 13.95 9.37 1.56
C TYR A 99 13.30 8.01 1.74
N THR A 100 12.35 7.94 2.67
CA THR A 100 11.57 6.74 2.95
C THR A 100 10.14 6.95 2.47
N VAL A 101 9.65 6.03 1.64
CA VAL A 101 8.24 5.88 1.31
C VAL A 101 7.65 4.83 2.25
N LEU A 102 6.61 5.19 2.97
CA LEU A 102 5.79 4.31 3.80
C LEU A 102 4.38 4.29 3.21
N VAL A 103 3.91 3.12 2.79
CA VAL A 103 2.52 2.91 2.40
C VAL A 103 1.81 2.27 3.58
N LYS A 104 0.79 2.96 4.09
CA LYS A 104 -0.04 2.51 5.21
C LYS A 104 -1.34 1.93 4.73
N ASP A 105 -1.68 0.77 5.25
CA ASP A 105 -2.98 0.12 5.12
C ASP A 105 -3.52 -0.24 6.52
N ASP A 106 -4.78 -0.65 6.64
CA ASP A 106 -5.39 -0.96 7.95
C ASP A 106 -4.71 -2.15 8.65
N THR A 107 -4.26 -3.14 7.87
CA THR A 107 -3.69 -4.39 8.39
C THR A 107 -2.18 -4.46 8.33
N GLU A 108 -1.55 -3.80 7.37
CA GLU A 108 -0.11 -3.90 7.11
C GLU A 108 0.48 -2.57 6.63
N ASP A 109 1.76 -2.37 6.93
CA ASP A 109 2.56 -1.25 6.46
C ASP A 109 3.75 -1.79 5.65
N VAL A 110 4.10 -1.13 4.53
CA VAL A 110 5.29 -1.47 3.75
C VAL A 110 6.16 -0.23 3.50
N THR A 111 7.47 -0.41 3.54
CA THR A 111 8.43 0.68 3.32
C THR A 111 9.40 0.39 2.18
N THR A 112 9.79 1.44 1.46
CA THR A 112 10.92 1.44 0.53
C THR A 112 11.71 2.74 0.65
N ASN A 113 12.96 2.75 0.22
CA ASN A 113 13.84 3.91 0.29
C ASN A 113 14.40 4.27 -1.09
N PHE A 114 14.70 5.55 -1.29
CA PHE A 114 15.37 6.03 -2.50
C PHE A 114 16.31 7.21 -2.20
N GLN A 115 17.37 7.35 -3.00
CA GLN A 115 18.23 8.51 -2.97
C GLN A 115 17.70 9.68 -3.83
N VAL A 116 17.79 10.88 -3.27
CA VAL A 116 17.59 12.15 -3.98
C VAL A 116 18.92 12.92 -4.05
N ILE A 117 19.28 13.39 -5.24
CA ILE A 117 20.46 14.23 -5.47
C ILE A 117 20.08 15.58 -6.10
N TYR A 118 20.98 16.55 -6.02
CA TYR A 118 20.81 17.83 -6.72
C TYR A 118 20.69 17.60 -8.23
N LYS A 119 19.87 18.43 -8.87
CA LYS A 119 19.85 18.54 -10.32
C LYS A 119 21.17 19.15 -10.78
N THR A 120 21.92 18.43 -11.61
CA THR A 120 23.09 19.00 -12.30
C THR A 120 22.58 19.97 -13.36
N GLU A 121 23.05 21.21 -13.33
CA GLU A 121 22.86 22.13 -14.46
C GLU A 121 23.61 21.56 -15.67
N SER A 122 22.91 21.44 -16.80
CA SER A 122 23.43 20.99 -18.09
C SER A 122 23.89 22.17 -18.94
#